data_AF-A0A7R9RUT8-F1
#
_entry.id   AF-A0A7R9RUT8-F1
#
_cell.length_a   1.000
_cell.length_b   1.000
_cell.length_c   1.000
_cell.angle_alpha   90.00
_cell.angle_beta   90.00
_cell.angle_gamma   90.00
#
_symmetry.space_group_name_H-M   'P 1'
#
loop_
_entity.id
_entity.type
_entity.pdbx_description
1 polymer ?
#
loop_
_entity_poly.entity_id
_entity_poly.type
_entity_poly.pdbx_seq_one_letter_code
_entity_poly.pdbx_strand_id
1 'polypeptide(L)'
;VIDFDSQFDVYIDTIDDAYPYLEIYTGDNDFQRKWEIKITQIPCHHLDRAPQGCLQYFRHVAGTVTSFNFLGQNHHLTNHHYTVCVKSETNYCSVTWEGDLLLMQNISSSSPVLTGRDCLSDYIVIPRMGGSRVCAGSLGGDVKAKGITSFLRPFVVHVNLDSNETTE
;
A
#
# COMPACT_ATOMS: atom_id res chain seq x y z
N VAL A 1 14.94 -1.47 -11.61
CA VAL A 1 13.87 -0.45 -11.51
C VAL A 1 13.47 -0.09 -12.92
N ILE A 2 12.20 -0.30 -13.23
CA ILE A 2 11.60 0.14 -14.49
C ILE A 2 10.72 1.32 -14.07
N ASP A 3 11.10 2.52 -14.48
CA ASP A 3 10.44 3.79 -14.21
C ASP A 3 9.47 4.07 -15.36
N PHE A 4 8.17 4.01 -15.06
CA PHE A 4 7.09 4.46 -15.92
C PHE A 4 6.65 5.83 -15.41
N ASP A 5 6.99 6.86 -16.18
CA ASP A 5 6.67 8.28 -15.98
C ASP A 5 5.95 8.64 -14.67
N SER A 6 6.72 9.18 -13.73
CA SER A 6 6.35 10.00 -12.55
C SER A 6 5.29 9.49 -11.57
N GLN A 7 4.63 8.36 -11.79
CA GLN A 7 3.54 7.88 -10.93
C GLN A 7 3.68 6.40 -10.53
N PHE A 8 4.50 5.60 -11.22
CA PHE A 8 4.65 4.16 -10.91
C PHE A 8 6.09 3.66 -11.06
N ASP A 9 6.77 3.43 -9.94
CA ASP A 9 8.04 2.70 -9.89
C ASP A 9 7.76 1.20 -9.71
N VAL A 10 8.28 0.36 -10.62
CA VAL A 10 8.24 -1.10 -10.46
C VAL A 10 9.62 -1.62 -10.07
N TYR A 11 9.67 -2.29 -8.91
CA TYR A 11 10.86 -2.97 -8.40
C TYR A 11 10.72 -4.46 -8.67
N ILE A 12 11.70 -5.03 -9.37
CA ILE A 12 11.78 -6.45 -9.67
C ILE A 12 13.08 -6.95 -9.06
N ASP A 13 12.97 -7.94 -8.18
CA ASP A 13 14.12 -8.65 -7.62
C ASP A 13 14.42 -9.85 -8.53
N THR A 14 15.62 -9.90 -9.08
CA THR A 14 16.07 -11.00 -9.93
C THR A 14 16.87 -11.96 -9.08
N ILE A 15 16.40 -13.19 -8.95
CA ILE A 15 17.14 -14.28 -8.32
C ILE A 15 17.91 -14.99 -9.43
N ASP A 16 19.21 -15.23 -9.20
CA ASP A 16 20.16 -15.88 -10.13
C ASP A 16 20.40 -15.12 -11.45
N ASP A 17 21.15 -15.72 -12.39
CA ASP A 17 21.50 -15.17 -13.72
C ASP A 17 20.28 -15.07 -14.68
N ALA A 18 19.07 -14.93 -14.14
CA ALA A 18 17.86 -14.75 -14.94
C ALA A 18 17.84 -13.35 -15.56
N TYR A 19 17.65 -13.29 -16.88
CA TYR A 19 17.46 -12.03 -17.60
C TYR A 19 16.02 -11.54 -17.43
N PRO A 20 15.77 -10.41 -16.73
CA PRO A 20 14.43 -9.87 -16.61
C PRO A 20 13.97 -9.33 -17.97
N TYR A 21 12.76 -9.71 -18.39
CA TYR A 21 12.10 -9.12 -19.55
C TYR A 21 10.83 -8.38 -19.11
N LEU A 22 10.52 -7.30 -19.80
CA LEU A 22 9.29 -6.54 -19.63
C LEU A 22 8.41 -6.78 -20.85
N GLU A 23 7.21 -7.28 -20.62
CA GLU A 23 6.20 -7.45 -21.66
C GLU A 23 5.00 -6.55 -21.35
N ILE A 24 4.57 -5.77 -22.34
CA ILE A 24 3.46 -4.83 -22.21
C ILE A 24 2.35 -5.29 -23.14
N TYR A 25 1.29 -5.86 -22.56
CA TYR A 25 0.08 -6.22 -23.28
C TYR A 25 -0.85 -5.02 -23.33
N THR A 26 -1.30 -4.66 -24.53
CA THR A 26 -2.08 -3.44 -24.72
C THR A 26 -3.51 -3.70 -25.21
N GLY A 27 -3.89 -4.96 -25.45
CA GLY A 27 -5.25 -5.34 -25.88
C GLY A 27 -5.60 -4.84 -27.29
N ASP A 28 -6.77 -5.25 -27.79
CA ASP A 28 -7.14 -5.18 -29.21
C ASP A 28 -7.75 -3.83 -29.66
N ASN A 29 -7.74 -2.82 -28.79
CA ASN A 29 -8.31 -1.51 -29.11
C ASN A 29 -7.26 -0.58 -29.73
N ASP A 30 -7.66 0.13 -30.78
CA ASP A 30 -6.81 1.02 -31.55
C ASP A 30 -6.77 2.43 -30.91
N PHE A 31 -6.13 2.54 -29.74
CA PHE A 31 -5.83 3.80 -29.09
C PHE A 31 -4.34 4.12 -29.21
N GLN A 32 -3.99 5.38 -29.42
CA GLN A 32 -2.59 5.81 -29.35
C GLN A 32 -2.08 5.65 -27.91
N ARG A 33 -0.99 4.90 -27.76
CA ARG A 33 -0.31 4.69 -26.48
C ARG A 33 1.15 5.07 -26.63
N LYS A 34 1.69 5.79 -25.65
CA LYS A 34 3.09 6.21 -25.61
C LYS A 34 3.62 5.90 -24.22
N TRP A 35 4.79 5.28 -24.17
CA TRP A 35 5.51 4.96 -22.93
C TRP A 35 6.92 5.52 -23.04
N GLU A 36 7.38 6.11 -21.95
CA GLU A 36 8.78 6.37 -21.69
C GLU A 36 9.20 5.47 -20.53
N ILE A 37 10.20 4.62 -20.78
CA ILE A 37 10.62 3.60 -19.82
C ILE A 37 12.09 3.80 -19.52
N LYS A 38 12.40 4.05 -18.24
CA LYS A 38 13.78 4.16 -17.78
C LYS A 38 14.14 2.96 -16.91
N ILE A 39 15.16 2.21 -17.31
CA ILE A 39 15.63 1.04 -16.55
C ILE A 39 16.91 1.38 -15.81
N THR A 40 16.92 1.18 -14.49
CA THR A 40 18.12 1.30 -13.65
C THR A 40 18.32 0.06 -12.79
N GLN A 41 19.58 -0.30 -12.54
CA GLN A 41 19.93 -1.39 -11.61
C GLN A 41 20.34 -0.81 -10.27
N ILE A 42 19.83 -1.38 -9.18
CA ILE A 42 20.24 -1.06 -7.82
C ILE A 42 21.08 -2.22 -7.27
N PRO A 43 22.22 -1.95 -6.61
CA PRO A 43 22.98 -3.00 -5.96
C PRO A 43 22.15 -3.76 -4.91
N CYS A 44 22.44 -5.05 -4.71
CA CYS A 44 21.69 -5.92 -3.79
C CYS A 44 21.65 -5.38 -2.34
N HIS A 45 22.70 -4.67 -1.91
CA HIS A 45 22.82 -4.10 -0.56
C HIS A 45 22.58 -2.59 -0.53
N HIS A 46 21.94 -2.04 -1.56
CA HIS A 46 21.64 -0.62 -1.62
C HIS A 46 20.56 -0.26 -0.59
N LEU A 47 20.74 0.86 0.12
CA LEU A 47 19.79 1.34 1.15
C LEU A 47 18.42 1.71 0.59
N ASP A 48 18.33 1.93 -0.72
CA ASP A 48 17.07 2.20 -1.42
C ASP A 48 16.37 0.94 -1.93
N ARG A 49 16.91 -0.25 -1.68
CA ARG A 49 16.20 -1.50 -1.97
C ARG A 49 15.00 -1.64 -1.04
N ALA A 50 13.85 -1.99 -1.60
CA ALA A 50 12.67 -2.31 -0.81
C ALA A 50 12.95 -3.53 0.09
N PRO A 51 12.51 -3.54 1.36
CA PRO A 51 12.60 -4.73 2.20
C PRO A 51 11.80 -5.90 1.59
N GLN A 52 12.22 -7.13 1.91
CA GLN A 52 11.51 -8.32 1.46
C GLN A 52 10.07 -8.34 2.02
N GLY A 53 9.10 -8.72 1.20
CA GLY A 53 7.67 -8.79 1.56
C GLY A 53 6.89 -7.48 1.39
N CYS A 54 7.55 -6.39 0.99
CA CYS A 54 6.89 -5.13 0.66
C CYS A 54 6.39 -5.14 -0.79
N LEU A 55 5.07 -5.08 -0.98
CA LEU A 55 4.48 -4.98 -2.32
C LEU A 55 4.36 -3.53 -2.79
N GLN A 56 4.17 -2.59 -1.84
CA GLN A 56 4.29 -1.15 -2.06
C GLN A 56 5.42 -0.61 -1.19
N TYR A 57 6.33 0.19 -1.75
CA TYR A 57 7.44 0.77 -1.02
C TYR A 57 7.54 2.28 -1.23
N PHE A 58 7.25 3.03 -0.18
CA PHE A 58 7.28 4.50 -0.19
C PHE A 58 8.59 4.98 0.42
N ARG A 59 9.31 5.83 -0.31
CA ARG A 59 10.61 6.36 0.10
C ARG A 59 10.56 7.81 0.59
N HIS A 60 9.41 8.46 0.44
CA HIS A 60 9.21 9.84 0.85
C HIS A 60 8.87 9.93 2.34
N VAL A 61 9.24 11.05 2.97
CA VAL A 61 8.94 11.34 4.39
C VAL A 61 7.46 11.57 4.67
N ALA A 62 6.68 11.85 3.62
CA ALA A 62 5.23 12.01 3.65
C ALA A 62 4.66 11.63 2.28
N GLY A 63 3.41 11.19 2.25
CA GLY A 63 2.70 10.80 1.04
C GLY A 63 1.39 10.12 1.36
N THR A 64 0.65 9.76 0.33
CA THR A 64 -0.62 9.04 0.45
C THR A 64 -0.44 7.60 0.02
N VAL A 65 -0.85 6.68 0.88
CA VAL A 65 -0.95 5.26 0.53
C VAL A 65 -2.38 4.98 0.06
N THR A 66 -2.51 4.36 -1.10
CA THR A 66 -3.80 3.92 -1.65
C THR A 66 -3.77 2.42 -1.89
N SER A 67 -4.95 1.80 -1.80
CA SER A 67 -5.10 0.42 -2.21
C SER A 67 -4.84 0.28 -3.71
N PHE A 68 -4.47 -0.93 -4.14
CA PHE A 68 -4.57 -1.25 -5.55
C PHE A 68 -6.02 -1.07 -6.03
N ASN A 69 -6.18 -0.65 -7.28
CA ASN A 69 -7.48 -0.34 -7.90
C ASN A 69 -8.22 0.90 -7.32
N PHE A 70 -7.60 1.70 -6.45
CA PHE A 70 -8.26 2.86 -5.80
C PHE A 70 -8.86 3.88 -6.78
N LEU A 71 -8.21 4.15 -7.91
CA LEU A 71 -8.69 5.11 -8.92
C LEU A 71 -9.70 4.50 -9.92
N GLY A 72 -9.81 3.16 -9.94
CA GLY A 72 -10.54 2.43 -10.98
C GLY A 72 -11.97 2.13 -10.61
N GLN A 73 -12.27 1.83 -9.33
CA GLN A 73 -13.59 1.43 -8.85
C GLN A 73 -13.74 1.69 -7.34
N ASN A 74 -14.97 1.69 -6.83
CA ASN A 74 -15.30 1.79 -5.40
C ASN A 74 -14.97 0.51 -4.60
N HIS A 75 -14.22 -0.43 -5.20
CA HIS A 75 -13.92 -1.73 -4.62
C HIS A 75 -12.42 -2.02 -4.70
N HIS A 76 -11.89 -2.53 -3.59
CA HIS A 76 -10.54 -3.08 -3.57
C HIS A 76 -10.47 -4.41 -4.33
N LEU A 77 -9.26 -4.82 -4.68
CA LEU A 77 -9.03 -6.14 -5.27
C LEU A 77 -9.29 -7.23 -4.23
N THR A 78 -9.90 -8.33 -4.67
CA THR A 78 -10.22 -9.47 -3.82
C THR A 78 -9.01 -10.36 -3.59
N ASN A 79 -9.03 -11.09 -2.47
CA ASN A 79 -8.03 -12.07 -2.05
C ASN A 79 -6.61 -11.51 -2.08
N HIS A 80 -6.46 -10.29 -1.57
CA HIS A 80 -5.20 -9.56 -1.64
C HIS A 80 -4.59 -9.38 -0.25
N HIS A 81 -3.44 -10.02 -0.06
CA HIS A 81 -2.65 -9.96 1.17
C HIS A 81 -1.30 -9.35 0.86
N TYR A 82 -1.08 -8.11 1.28
CA TYR A 82 0.15 -7.41 0.96
C TYR A 82 0.60 -6.50 2.10
N THR A 83 1.88 -6.14 2.06
CA THR A 83 2.47 -5.21 3.00
C THR A 83 2.88 -3.93 2.28
N VAL A 84 2.44 -2.81 2.82
CA VAL A 84 2.95 -1.49 2.48
C VAL A 84 4.10 -1.16 3.41
N CYS A 85 5.20 -0.70 2.85
CA CYS A 85 6.39 -0.33 3.59
C CYS A 85 6.75 1.13 3.33
N VAL A 86 7.15 1.83 4.39
CA VAL A 86 7.69 3.19 4.31
C VAL A 86 9.14 3.14 4.77
N LYS A 87 10.03 3.68 3.95
CA LYS A 87 11.45 3.81 4.28
C LYS A 87 11.61 4.71 5.50
N SER A 88 12.35 4.23 6.50
CA SER A 88 12.75 5.07 7.62
C SER A 88 13.87 5.99 7.17
N GLU A 89 13.61 7.29 7.14
CA GLU A 89 14.64 8.29 6.87
C GLU A 89 15.46 8.65 8.13
N THR A 90 16.66 9.18 7.91
CA THR A 90 17.57 9.57 9.01
C THR A 90 16.90 10.64 9.87
N ASN A 91 16.98 10.49 11.19
CA ASN A 91 16.33 11.34 12.21
C ASN A 91 14.79 11.22 12.33
N TYR A 92 14.14 10.29 11.62
CA TYR A 92 12.70 10.03 11.79
C TYR A 92 12.46 8.76 12.62
N CYS A 93 11.96 8.91 13.85
CA CYS A 93 11.75 7.79 14.77
C CYS A 93 10.34 7.17 14.71
N SER A 94 9.40 7.82 14.01
CA SER A 94 8.02 7.39 13.92
C SER A 94 7.37 7.83 12.62
N VAL A 95 6.32 7.13 12.23
CA VAL A 95 5.36 7.58 11.20
C VAL A 95 3.98 7.68 11.83
N THR A 96 3.19 8.65 11.38
CA THR A 96 1.77 8.77 11.76
C THR A 96 0.92 8.45 10.54
N TRP A 97 -0.04 7.54 10.73
CA TRP A 97 -0.99 7.13 9.72
C TRP A 97 -2.32 7.85 9.94
N GLU A 98 -2.73 8.60 8.93
CA GLU A 98 -3.98 9.37 8.91
C GLU A 98 -4.77 8.98 7.66
N GLY A 99 -6.09 9.04 7.72
CA GLY A 99 -6.96 8.64 6.62
C GLY A 99 -8.39 9.09 6.84
N ASP A 100 -8.95 9.81 5.88
CA ASP A 100 -10.27 10.43 6.02
C ASP A 100 -11.40 9.40 6.12
N LEU A 101 -11.37 8.33 5.32
CA LEU A 101 -12.38 7.28 5.41
C LEU A 101 -11.85 5.95 4.86
N LEU A 102 -11.75 4.94 5.72
CA LEU A 102 -11.56 3.55 5.32
C LEU A 102 -12.94 2.93 5.06
N LEU A 103 -13.16 2.48 3.82
CA LEU A 103 -14.36 1.75 3.41
C LEU A 103 -13.97 0.34 2.96
N MET A 104 -13.59 -0.52 3.92
CA MET A 104 -13.44 -1.97 3.66
C MET A 104 -14.70 -2.75 4.05
N GLN A 105 -15.76 -2.03 4.44
CA GLN A 105 -17.06 -2.58 4.78
C GLN A 105 -18.16 -1.64 4.28
N ASN A 106 -19.37 -2.18 4.07
CA ASN A 106 -20.55 -1.40 3.71
C ASN A 106 -21.09 -0.66 4.95
N ILE A 107 -20.35 0.36 5.38
CA ILE A 107 -20.67 1.19 6.54
C ILE A 107 -20.76 2.67 6.12
N SER A 108 -21.61 3.44 6.78
CA SER A 108 -21.74 4.87 6.48
C SER A 108 -20.47 5.63 6.89
N SER A 109 -20.14 6.69 6.16
CA SER A 109 -19.00 7.59 6.44
C SER A 109 -19.04 8.28 7.81
N SER A 110 -20.17 8.18 8.52
CA SER A 110 -20.38 8.67 9.88
C SER A 110 -20.14 7.62 10.97
N SER A 111 -19.77 6.38 10.61
CA SER A 111 -19.59 5.29 11.56
C SER A 111 -18.26 5.43 12.33
N PRO A 112 -18.23 5.03 13.61
CA PRO A 112 -16.99 5.03 14.39
C PRO A 112 -15.95 4.10 13.78
N VAL A 113 -14.67 4.30 14.12
CA VAL A 113 -13.59 3.41 13.68
C VAL A 113 -13.88 2.00 14.16
N LEU A 114 -14.11 1.06 13.23
CA LEU A 114 -14.30 -0.35 13.56
C LEU A 114 -12.93 -1.00 13.73
N THR A 115 -12.77 -1.75 14.82
CA THR A 115 -11.50 -2.40 15.15
C THR A 115 -11.66 -3.79 15.74
N GLY A 116 -10.58 -4.57 15.73
CA GLY A 116 -10.50 -5.83 16.47
C GLY A 116 -11.45 -6.89 15.95
N ARG A 117 -12.43 -7.29 16.78
CA ARG A 117 -13.34 -8.40 16.48
C ARG A 117 -14.39 -8.07 15.42
N ASP A 118 -14.61 -6.78 15.15
CA ASP A 118 -15.52 -6.34 14.09
C ASP A 118 -14.85 -6.37 12.70
N CYS A 119 -13.54 -6.58 12.67
CA CYS A 119 -12.70 -6.57 11.48
C CYS A 119 -12.08 -7.96 11.25
N LEU A 120 -12.91 -8.94 10.89
CA LEU A 120 -12.46 -10.33 10.66
C LEU A 120 -12.22 -10.67 9.19
N SER A 121 -12.97 -10.03 8.29
CA SER A 121 -12.86 -10.20 6.84
C SER A 121 -11.74 -9.32 6.28
N ASP A 122 -12.08 -8.07 5.97
CA ASP A 122 -11.17 -7.11 5.39
C ASP A 122 -10.66 -6.15 6.45
N TYR A 123 -9.35 -5.96 6.52
CA TYR A 123 -8.74 -5.07 7.50
C TYR A 123 -7.31 -4.72 7.16
N ILE A 124 -6.85 -3.63 7.77
CA ILE A 124 -5.44 -3.29 7.90
C ILE A 124 -4.93 -3.52 9.31
N VAL A 125 -3.63 -3.73 9.43
CA VAL A 125 -2.91 -3.75 10.71
C VAL A 125 -1.70 -2.83 10.60
N ILE A 126 -1.65 -1.85 11.50
CA ILE A 126 -0.48 -1.02 11.72
C ILE A 126 0.24 -1.55 12.97
N PRO A 127 1.43 -2.17 12.84
CA PRO A 127 2.15 -2.71 13.99
C PRO A 127 2.50 -1.61 15.00
N ARG A 128 1.98 -1.77 16.22
CA ARG A 128 2.28 -0.97 17.40
C ARG A 128 1.98 -1.78 18.66
N MET A 129 2.48 -1.33 19.80
CA MET A 129 2.07 -1.87 21.10
C MET A 129 0.55 -1.73 21.26
N GLY A 130 -0.15 -2.86 21.45
CA GLY A 130 -1.62 -2.88 21.52
C GLY A 130 -2.32 -2.55 20.20
N GLY A 131 -1.66 -2.75 19.06
CA GLY A 131 -2.28 -2.62 17.74
C GLY A 131 -3.43 -3.61 17.56
N SER A 132 -4.47 -3.17 16.85
CA SER A 132 -5.65 -3.97 16.52
C SER A 132 -5.91 -3.87 15.02
N ARG A 133 -6.73 -4.79 14.51
CA ARG A 133 -7.24 -4.73 13.13
C ARG A 133 -8.12 -3.50 12.99
N VAL A 134 -8.07 -2.84 11.82
CA VAL A 134 -8.92 -1.69 11.49
C VAL A 134 -9.53 -1.93 10.12
N CYS A 135 -10.83 -1.78 9.98
CA CYS A 135 -11.54 -2.08 8.73
C CYS A 135 -12.47 -0.96 8.26
N ALA A 136 -12.69 0.05 9.09
CA ALA A 136 -13.69 1.06 8.81
C ALA A 136 -13.46 2.35 9.61
N GLY A 137 -13.93 3.48 9.06
CA GLY A 137 -13.91 4.80 9.70
C GLY A 137 -12.67 5.65 9.39
N SER A 138 -12.58 6.83 10.00
CA SER A 138 -11.46 7.76 9.80
C SER A 138 -10.30 7.46 10.76
N LEU A 139 -9.10 7.27 10.21
CA LEU A 139 -7.88 7.26 11.00
C LEU A 139 -7.50 8.69 11.37
N GLY A 140 -7.84 9.09 12.59
CA GLY A 140 -7.51 10.42 13.12
C GLY A 140 -8.58 11.51 12.90
N GLY A 141 -9.76 11.14 12.38
CA GLY A 141 -10.87 12.09 12.14
C GLY A 141 -11.74 12.42 13.36
N ASP A 142 -11.45 11.85 14.53
CA ASP A 142 -12.03 12.36 15.78
C ASP A 142 -11.17 13.55 16.24
N VAL A 143 -11.78 14.70 16.56
CA VAL A 143 -11.14 16.05 16.66
C VAL A 143 -10.03 16.16 17.74
N LYS A 144 -9.64 15.04 18.36
CA LYS A 144 -8.54 14.89 19.33
C LYS A 144 -7.63 13.67 19.08
N ALA A 145 -7.91 12.83 18.09
CA ALA A 145 -7.09 11.67 17.76
C ALA A 145 -6.05 12.09 16.72
N LYS A 146 -4.85 12.45 17.18
CA LYS A 146 -3.65 12.38 16.34
C LYS A 146 -3.60 10.96 15.76
N GLY A 147 -3.45 10.79 14.44
CA GLY A 147 -3.55 9.50 13.75
C GLY A 147 -2.75 8.36 14.40
N ILE A 148 -2.85 7.15 13.86
CA ILE A 148 -2.15 6.01 14.47
C ILE A 148 -0.64 6.20 14.29
N THR A 149 0.10 6.43 15.37
CA THR A 149 1.57 6.53 15.30
C THR A 149 2.22 5.17 15.51
N SER A 150 3.10 4.79 14.59
CA SER A 150 3.99 3.62 14.70
C SER A 150 5.42 4.06 14.99
N PHE A 151 6.05 3.40 15.96
CA PHE A 151 7.46 3.56 16.31
C PHE A 151 8.31 2.32 15.95
N LEU A 152 7.65 1.24 15.51
CA LEU A 152 8.31 0.00 15.15
C LEU A 152 8.88 0.13 13.73
N ARG A 153 10.15 -0.16 13.57
CA ARG A 153 10.81 -0.22 12.26
C ARG A 153 10.91 -1.68 11.79
N PRO A 154 10.72 -1.98 10.49
CA PRO A 154 10.31 -1.04 9.44
C PRO A 154 8.89 -0.52 9.64
N PHE A 155 8.62 0.70 9.18
CA PHE A 155 7.27 1.27 9.22
C PHE A 155 6.42 0.58 8.17
N VAL A 156 5.39 -0.16 8.59
CA VAL A 156 4.58 -0.98 7.69
C VAL A 156 3.09 -0.90 7.99
N VAL A 157 2.29 -1.21 6.98
CA VAL A 157 0.87 -1.53 7.09
C VAL A 157 0.66 -2.88 6.42
N HIS A 158 0.09 -3.83 7.14
CA HIS A 158 -0.39 -5.08 6.55
C HIS A 158 -1.82 -4.88 6.10
N VAL A 159 -2.12 -5.26 4.86
CA VAL A 159 -3.45 -5.20 4.28
C VAL A 159 -3.91 -6.63 4.04
N ASN A 160 -5.11 -6.94 4.52
CA ASN A 160 -5.75 -8.24 4.40
C ASN A 160 -7.13 -8.04 3.81
N LEU A 161 -7.30 -8.46 2.57
CA LEU A 161 -8.58 -8.45 1.86
C LEU A 161 -8.93 -9.92 1.58
N ASP A 162 -10.07 -10.37 2.05
CA ASP A 162 -10.55 -11.73 1.81
C ASP A 162 -11.15 -11.84 0.40
N SER A 163 -11.86 -12.92 0.08
CA SER A 163 -12.39 -13.14 -1.28
C SER A 163 -13.89 -12.90 -1.40
N ASN A 164 -14.51 -12.21 -0.44
CA ASN A 164 -15.96 -12.12 -0.32
C ASN A 164 -16.57 -10.88 -0.98
N GLU A 165 -15.75 -10.03 -1.60
CA GLU A 165 -16.21 -8.83 -2.28
C GLU A 165 -17.02 -9.27 -3.51
N THR A 166 -18.34 -9.22 -3.35
CA THR A 166 -19.27 -9.57 -4.42
C THR A 166 -19.07 -8.59 -5.56
N THR A 167 -18.72 -9.11 -6.73
CA THR A 167 -18.84 -8.38 -7.99
C THR A 167 -20.30 -7.96 -8.16
N GLU A 168 -20.61 -6.68 -7.95
CA GLU A 168 -21.79 -6.09 -8.59
C GLU A 168 -21.44 -5.69 -10.03
#